data_AF-A0A7S0SRP0-F1
#
_entry.id   AF-A0A7S0SRP0-F1
#
_cell.length_a   1.000
_cell.length_b   1.000
_cell.length_c   1.000
_cell.angle_alpha   90.00
_cell.angle_beta   90.00
_cell.angle_gamma   90.00
#
_symmetry.space_group_name_H-M   'P 1'
#
loop_
_entity.id
_entity.type
_entity.pdbx_description
1 polymer ?
#
loop_
_entity_poly.entity_id
_entity_poly.type
_entity_poly.pdbx_seq_one_letter_code
_entity_poly.pdbx_strand_id
1 'polypeptide(L)'
;MATTWEGTRVVAHGHRLRRRTQTVVNYVEDCYLRDDVPCGSALCGACDNTALGAARGGAPPLSAAASHYLVPDAAALAEYLDFFESPEAVNVVLLASEVKQVHAAGNARVSRALRGVYTDRRRDAILFANEHCRATSVVDAQHRRRDRMAASSLADANPLSGGGCGGGGGGGV
;
A
#
# COMPACT_ATOMS: atom_id res chain seq x y z
N MET A 1 22.09 7.96 -19.53
CA MET A 1 20.81 7.61 -20.17
C MET A 1 19.74 7.78 -19.11
N ALA A 2 18.87 8.78 -19.25
CA ALA A 2 17.79 9.01 -18.30
C ALA A 2 16.77 7.88 -18.45
N THR A 3 16.75 6.96 -17.50
CA THR A 3 15.70 5.95 -17.37
C THR A 3 14.39 6.70 -17.13
N THR A 4 13.53 6.74 -18.15
CA THR A 4 12.17 7.23 -18.04
C THR A 4 11.48 6.36 -16.98
N TRP A 5 11.00 6.98 -15.91
CA TRP A 5 10.31 6.27 -14.84
C TRP A 5 8.97 5.76 -15.40
N GLU A 6 8.74 4.45 -15.36
CA GLU A 6 7.52 3.79 -15.83
C GLU A 6 6.64 3.46 -14.62
N GLY A 7 6.22 4.51 -13.90
CA GLY A 7 5.36 4.40 -12.74
C GLY A 7 4.04 5.13 -12.94
N THR A 8 3.09 4.91 -12.02
CA THR A 8 1.90 5.75 -11.94
C THR A 8 2.12 6.85 -10.91
N ARG A 9 1.94 8.12 -11.27
CA ARG A 9 1.97 9.23 -10.31
C ARG A 9 0.55 9.55 -9.86
N VAL A 10 0.33 9.50 -8.55
CA VAL A 10 -0.93 9.89 -7.91
C VAL A 10 -0.65 11.03 -6.93
N VAL A 11 -1.57 11.98 -6.80
CA VAL A 11 -1.40 13.11 -5.88
C VAL A 11 -2.22 12.85 -4.61
N ALA A 12 -1.56 12.85 -3.46
CA ALA A 12 -2.21 12.78 -2.16
C ALA A 12 -2.45 14.19 -1.61
N HIS A 13 -3.68 14.42 -1.13
CA HIS A 13 -4.05 15.64 -0.43
C HIS A 13 -4.32 15.32 1.03
N GLY A 14 -3.86 16.18 1.94
CA GLY A 14 -4.12 15.99 3.35
C GLY A 14 -3.95 17.26 4.17
N HIS A 15 -4.21 17.10 5.47
CA HIS A 15 -4.07 18.15 6.46
C HIS A 15 -3.14 17.65 7.56
N ARG A 16 -2.21 18.50 7.99
CA ARG A 16 -1.30 18.20 9.10
C ARG A 16 -1.42 19.28 10.17
N LEU A 17 -1.67 18.87 11.40
CA LEU A 17 -1.60 19.74 12.56
C LEU A 17 -0.13 19.94 12.96
N ARG A 18 0.33 21.19 12.97
CA ARG A 18 1.64 21.54 13.52
C ARG A 18 1.50 21.73 15.03
N ARG A 19 1.97 20.75 15.82
CA ARG A 19 1.84 20.77 17.29
C ARG A 19 2.44 22.02 17.95
N ARG A 20 3.53 22.57 17.41
CA ARG A 20 4.19 23.76 17.97
C ARG A 20 3.37 25.04 17.84
N THR A 21 2.66 25.21 16.72
CA THR A 21 1.90 26.43 16.40
C THR A 21 0.39 26.23 16.52
N GLN A 22 -0.06 24.99 16.76
CA GLN A 22 -1.47 24.58 16.74
C GLN A 22 -2.21 24.96 15.45
N THR A 23 -1.48 25.11 14.35
CA THR A 23 -2.06 25.46 13.04
C THR A 23 -2.24 24.22 12.18
N VAL A 24 -3.38 24.13 11.50
CA VAL A 24 -3.65 23.11 10.49
C VAL A 24 -3.12 23.62 9.16
N VAL A 25 -2.26 22.83 8.52
CA VAL A 25 -1.65 23.15 7.22
C VAL A 25 -2.06 22.11 6.21
N ASN A 26 -2.51 22.56 5.04
CA ASN A 26 -2.80 21.68 3.91
C ASN A 26 -1.48 21.26 3.28
N TYR A 27 -1.35 19.99 2.94
CA TYR A 27 -0.21 19.49 2.19
C TYR A 27 -0.69 18.71 0.97
N VAL A 28 0.18 18.72 -0.03
CA VAL A 28 0.04 17.99 -1.27
C VAL A 28 1.33 17.22 -1.46
N GLU A 29 1.23 15.92 -1.70
CA GLU A 29 2.37 15.03 -1.85
C GLU A 29 2.22 14.21 -3.14
N ASP A 30 3.27 14.17 -3.95
CA ASP A 30 3.33 13.32 -5.13
C ASP A 30 3.71 11.90 -4.71
N CYS A 31 2.77 10.96 -4.89
CA CYS A 31 2.97 9.55 -4.64
C CYS A 31 3.34 8.84 -5.94
N TYR A 32 4.57 8.34 -6.01
CA TYR A 32 5.06 7.53 -7.11
C TYR A 32 4.81 6.06 -6.81
N LEU A 33 3.97 5.45 -7.62
CA LEU A 33 3.56 4.06 -7.50
C LEU A 33 4.24 3.21 -8.55
N ARG A 34 4.65 2.04 -8.10
CA ARG A 34 5.40 1.04 -8.84
C ARG A 34 4.61 -0.26 -8.91
N ASP A 35 4.69 -0.92 -10.05
CA ASP A 35 4.12 -2.25 -10.28
C ASP A 35 5.18 -3.36 -10.09
N ASP A 36 6.46 -3.00 -10.06
CA ASP A 36 7.62 -3.89 -9.93
C ASP A 36 8.13 -4.03 -8.48
N VAL A 37 7.26 -3.87 -7.48
CA VAL A 37 7.63 -4.06 -6.07
C VAL A 37 7.70 -5.56 -5.75
N PRO A 38 8.85 -6.11 -5.33
CA PRO A 38 8.99 -7.54 -5.09
C PRO A 38 8.19 -7.97 -3.86
N CYS A 39 7.43 -9.06 -4.00
CA CYS A 39 6.62 -9.60 -2.91
C CYS A 39 7.44 -10.41 -1.89
N GLY A 40 8.66 -10.83 -2.26
CA GLY A 40 9.57 -11.56 -1.38
C GLY A 40 9.20 -13.02 -1.11
N SER A 41 8.19 -13.57 -1.79
CA SER A 41 7.82 -14.99 -1.70
C SER A 41 8.58 -15.81 -2.74
N ALA A 42 9.18 -16.93 -2.34
CA ALA A 42 9.83 -17.85 -3.26
C ALA A 42 8.86 -18.55 -4.24
N LEU A 43 7.55 -18.55 -3.94
CA LEU A 43 6.52 -19.17 -4.79
C LEU A 43 6.07 -18.26 -5.94
N CYS A 44 6.37 -16.97 -5.87
CA CYS A 44 5.94 -16.03 -6.90
C CYS A 44 6.89 -16.08 -8.10
N GLY A 45 6.40 -16.57 -9.24
CA GLY A 45 7.13 -16.55 -10.52
C GLY A 45 6.98 -15.25 -11.32
N ALA A 46 6.12 -14.32 -10.88
CA ALA A 46 5.86 -13.06 -11.57
C ALA A 46 6.72 -11.90 -11.06
N CYS A 47 7.20 -11.97 -9.82
CA CYS A 47 8.00 -10.91 -9.20
C CYS A 47 9.50 -11.23 -9.27
N ASP A 48 10.29 -10.22 -9.62
CA ASP A 48 11.77 -10.30 -9.58
C ASP A 48 12.28 -10.18 -8.13
N ASN A 49 12.20 -11.28 -7.39
CA ASN A 49 12.64 -11.35 -5.99
C ASN A 49 14.17 -11.30 -5.81
N THR A 50 14.94 -11.38 -6.90
CA THR A 50 16.41 -11.22 -6.92
C THR A 50 16.84 -9.82 -6.47
N ALA A 51 16.08 -8.78 -6.84
CA ALA A 51 16.34 -7.41 -6.42
C ALA A 51 16.16 -7.23 -4.90
N LEU A 52 15.19 -7.92 -4.30
CA LEU A 52 14.97 -7.92 -2.85
C LEU A 52 16.15 -8.59 -2.11
N GLY A 53 16.63 -9.72 -2.64
CA GLY A 53 17.81 -10.40 -2.13
C GLY A 53 19.03 -9.47 -2.11
N ALA A 54 19.30 -8.76 -3.20
CA ALA A 54 20.41 -7.79 -3.28
C ALA A 54 20.25 -6.64 -2.27
N ALA A 55 19.05 -6.06 -2.16
CA ALA A 55 18.76 -4.98 -1.20
C ALA A 55 18.91 -5.42 0.27
N ARG A 56 18.66 -6.71 0.57
CA ARG A 56 18.86 -7.31 1.89
C ARG A 56 20.25 -7.93 2.07
N GLY A 57 21.19 -7.69 1.16
CA GLY A 57 22.55 -8.20 1.24
C GLY A 57 22.66 -9.72 1.10
N GLY A 58 21.88 -10.30 0.20
CA GLY A 58 21.83 -11.73 -0.13
C GLY A 58 20.87 -12.56 0.70
N ALA A 59 19.94 -11.94 1.45
CA ALA A 59 18.96 -12.70 2.22
C ALA A 59 18.00 -13.45 1.28
N PRO A 60 17.71 -14.73 1.54
CA PRO A 60 16.79 -15.50 0.70
C PRO A 60 15.35 -14.93 0.79
N PRO A 61 14.54 -15.15 -0.26
CA PRO A 61 13.11 -14.90 -0.18
C PRO A 61 12.46 -15.79 0.89
N LEU A 62 11.25 -15.44 1.31
CA LEU A 62 10.45 -16.22 2.25
C LEU A 62 10.30 -17.67 1.76
N SER A 63 10.28 -18.60 2.72
CA SER A 63 10.29 -20.02 2.44
C SER A 63 9.13 -20.44 1.54
N ALA A 64 9.46 -21.25 0.51
CA ALA A 64 8.46 -21.86 -0.37
C ALA A 64 7.59 -22.91 0.35
N ALA A 65 8.09 -23.45 1.46
CA ALA A 65 7.38 -24.47 2.26
C ALA A 65 6.51 -23.85 3.36
N ALA A 66 6.40 -22.51 3.42
CA ALA A 66 5.57 -21.84 4.40
C ALA A 66 4.09 -22.16 4.15
N SER A 67 3.39 -22.68 5.17
CA SER A 67 1.94 -22.87 5.07
C SER A 67 1.21 -21.53 5.02
N HIS A 68 1.62 -20.56 5.84
CA HIS A 68 0.95 -19.28 6.05
C HIS A 68 1.98 -18.14 6.20
N TYR A 69 1.57 -16.91 5.89
CA TYR A 69 2.36 -15.69 6.10
C TYR A 69 1.78 -14.87 7.25
N LEU A 70 2.63 -14.30 8.10
CA LEU A 70 2.23 -13.41 9.17
C LEU A 70 2.35 -11.95 8.71
N VAL A 71 1.24 -11.21 8.77
CA VAL A 71 1.20 -9.77 8.44
C VAL A 71 0.72 -9.02 9.69
N PRO A 72 1.63 -8.58 10.57
CA PRO A 72 1.24 -7.91 11.80
C PRO A 72 0.87 -6.44 11.55
N ASP A 73 -0.04 -5.92 12.36
CA ASP A 73 -0.38 -4.50 12.40
C ASP A 73 0.58 -3.72 13.33
N ALA A 74 0.52 -2.38 13.27
CA ALA A 74 1.36 -1.54 14.11
C ALA A 74 1.15 -1.78 15.62
N ALA A 75 -0.07 -2.14 16.04
CA ALA A 75 -0.39 -2.40 17.43
C ALA A 75 0.28 -3.70 17.92
N ALA A 76 0.13 -4.80 17.18
CA ALA A 76 0.75 -6.08 17.50
C ALA A 76 2.28 -5.99 17.46
N LEU A 77 2.85 -5.22 16.52
CA LEU A 77 4.31 -4.98 16.49
C LEU A 77 4.80 -4.22 17.72
N ALA A 78 4.01 -3.31 18.27
CA ALA A 78 4.38 -2.52 19.44
C ALA A 78 4.20 -3.31 20.75
N GLU A 79 3.15 -4.13 20.83
CA GLU A 79 2.79 -4.88 22.04
C GLU A 79 3.54 -6.21 22.17
N TYR A 80 3.67 -6.96 21.05
CA TYR A 80 4.23 -8.31 21.03
C TYR A 80 5.61 -8.37 20.36
N LEU A 81 6.44 -7.34 20.53
CA LEU A 81 7.76 -7.26 19.90
C LEU A 81 8.66 -8.44 20.30
N ASP A 82 8.57 -8.89 21.54
CA ASP A 82 9.36 -10.02 22.06
C ASP A 82 9.09 -11.31 21.26
N PHE A 83 7.85 -11.51 20.77
CA PHE A 83 7.52 -12.63 19.89
C PHE A 83 8.20 -12.50 18.52
N PHE A 84 8.23 -11.30 17.93
CA PHE A 84 8.91 -11.07 16.66
C PHE A 84 10.44 -11.08 16.78
N GLU A 85 10.98 -10.87 17.98
CA GLU A 85 12.39 -11.09 18.31
C GLU A 85 12.74 -12.57 18.52
N SER A 86 11.76 -13.44 18.73
CA SER A 86 11.99 -14.88 18.80
C SER A 86 12.33 -15.46 17.41
N PRO A 87 13.09 -16.57 17.33
CA PRO A 87 13.31 -17.29 16.08
C PRO A 87 12.09 -18.11 15.62
N GLU A 88 11.05 -18.21 16.45
CA GLU A 88 9.81 -18.93 16.14
C GLU A 88 8.93 -18.16 15.15
N ALA A 89 9.10 -16.83 15.09
CA ALA A 89 8.44 -15.96 14.13
C ALA A 89 9.06 -16.13 12.73
N VAL A 90 8.57 -17.14 12.00
CA VAL A 90 8.93 -17.42 10.61
C VAL A 90 7.91 -16.83 9.63
N ASN A 91 8.36 -16.48 8.43
CA ASN A 91 7.51 -16.03 7.31
C ASN A 91 6.69 -14.76 7.62
N VAL A 92 7.35 -13.75 8.18
CA VAL A 92 6.74 -12.47 8.55
C VAL A 92 6.88 -11.46 7.41
N VAL A 93 5.78 -10.83 7.04
CA VAL A 93 5.72 -9.72 6.07
C VAL A 93 5.40 -8.44 6.83
N LEU A 94 6.42 -7.62 7.04
CA LEU A 94 6.30 -6.32 7.67
C LEU A 94 5.93 -5.28 6.62
N LEU A 95 4.84 -4.55 6.84
CA LEU A 95 4.42 -3.46 5.96
C LEU A 95 5.16 -2.17 6.34
N ALA A 96 5.67 -1.45 5.35
CA ALA A 96 6.38 -0.20 5.57
C ALA A 96 5.51 0.87 6.27
N SER A 97 4.21 0.93 5.97
CA SER A 97 3.26 1.83 6.67
C SER A 97 3.18 1.53 8.17
N GLU A 98 3.08 0.26 8.54
CA GLU A 98 2.93 -0.15 9.94
C GLU A 98 4.22 0.13 10.71
N VAL A 99 5.38 -0.18 10.13
CA VAL A 99 6.70 0.17 10.70
C VAL A 99 6.83 1.68 10.90
N LYS A 100 6.40 2.49 9.92
CA LYS A 100 6.38 3.96 10.06
C LYS A 100 5.45 4.41 11.18
N GLN A 101 4.30 3.78 11.36
CA GLN A 101 3.36 4.09 12.43
C GLN A 101 3.94 3.77 13.81
N VAL A 102 4.61 2.63 13.97
CA VAL A 102 5.33 2.29 15.21
C VAL A 102 6.45 3.31 15.50
N HIS A 103 7.20 3.72 14.48
CA HIS A 103 8.21 4.78 14.64
C HIS A 103 7.61 6.14 15.00
N ALA A 104 6.46 6.49 14.42
CA ALA A 104 5.76 7.75 14.70
C ALA A 104 5.18 7.80 16.12
N ALA A 105 4.87 6.64 16.73
CA ALA A 105 4.44 6.56 18.13
C ALA A 105 5.53 7.01 19.13
N GLY A 106 6.80 7.08 18.70
CA GLY A 106 7.88 7.71 19.48
C GLY A 106 8.57 6.81 20.50
N ASN A 107 8.25 5.51 20.55
CA ASN A 107 8.97 4.57 21.42
C ASN A 107 10.31 4.18 20.77
N ALA A 108 11.39 4.81 21.21
CA ALA A 108 12.74 4.60 20.66
C ALA A 108 13.25 3.17 20.86
N ARG A 109 12.89 2.51 21.97
CA ARG A 109 13.29 1.12 22.25
C ARG A 109 12.66 0.17 21.24
N VAL A 110 11.33 0.23 21.10
CA VAL A 110 10.58 -0.59 20.13
C VAL A 110 11.06 -0.31 18.71
N SER A 111 11.26 0.97 18.37
CA SER A 111 11.79 1.36 17.06
C SER A 111 13.16 0.76 16.76
N ARG A 112 14.08 0.74 17.74
CA ARG A 112 15.42 0.16 17.56
C ARG A 112 15.36 -1.36 17.43
N ALA A 113 14.55 -2.01 18.26
CA ALA A 113 14.36 -3.46 18.23
C ALA A 113 13.73 -3.93 16.91
N LEU A 114 12.65 -3.27 16.46
CA LEU A 114 12.01 -3.54 15.17
C LEU A 114 12.97 -3.39 14.00
N ARG A 115 13.87 -2.40 14.04
CA ARG A 115 14.96 -2.26 13.06
C ARG A 115 15.89 -3.47 13.03
N GLY A 116 16.19 -4.03 14.20
CA GLY A 116 16.93 -5.28 14.32
C GLY A 116 16.22 -6.44 13.62
N VAL A 117 14.90 -6.59 13.83
CA VAL A 117 14.10 -7.68 13.27
C VAL A 117 14.18 -7.74 11.75
N TYR A 118 13.98 -6.62 11.04
CA TYR A 118 13.96 -6.63 9.58
C TYR A 118 15.35 -6.48 8.92
N THR A 119 16.36 -5.99 9.66
CA THR A 119 17.74 -5.87 9.16
C THR A 119 18.50 -7.18 9.29
N ASP A 120 18.16 -8.01 10.28
CA ASP A 120 18.77 -9.31 10.49
C ASP A 120 18.44 -10.26 9.33
N ARG A 121 19.49 -10.78 8.68
CA ARG A 121 19.36 -11.69 7.53
C ARG A 121 19.03 -13.12 7.93
N ARG A 122 19.23 -13.48 9.20
CA ARG A 122 18.93 -14.81 9.71
C ARG A 122 17.43 -15.03 9.95
N ARG A 123 16.66 -13.95 9.92
CA ARG A 123 15.22 -13.95 10.17
C ARG A 123 14.46 -13.95 8.85
N ASP A 124 13.41 -14.76 8.82
CA ASP A 124 12.45 -14.84 7.72
C ASP A 124 11.42 -13.71 7.82
N ALA A 125 11.90 -12.47 7.91
CA ALA A 125 11.10 -11.25 7.95
C ALA A 125 11.41 -10.39 6.72
N ILE A 126 10.39 -10.00 5.95
CA ILE A 126 10.56 -9.08 4.81
C ILE A 126 9.91 -7.74 5.10
N LEU A 127 10.51 -6.65 4.61
CA LEU A 127 9.90 -5.33 4.62
C LEU A 127 9.29 -5.05 3.25
N PHE A 128 7.97 -4.97 3.19
CA PHE A 128 7.21 -4.71 1.97
C PHE A 128 6.81 -3.23 1.90
N ALA A 129 7.23 -2.55 0.83
CA ALA A 129 6.95 -1.14 0.57
C ALA A 129 5.53 -0.93 0.03
N ASN A 130 4.52 -1.23 0.85
CA ASN A 130 3.10 -1.21 0.48
C ASN A 130 2.59 0.15 -0.02
N GLU A 131 3.13 1.24 0.50
CA GLU A 131 2.76 2.61 0.12
C GLU A 131 3.16 2.95 -1.33
N HIS A 132 4.25 2.35 -1.82
CA HIS A 132 4.79 2.57 -3.16
C HIS A 132 4.34 1.49 -4.16
N CYS A 133 3.71 0.41 -3.71
CA CYS A 133 3.14 -0.60 -4.60
C CYS A 133 1.74 -0.16 -5.02
N ARG A 134 1.49 -0.09 -6.33
CA ARG A 134 0.19 0.33 -6.89
C ARG A 134 -0.97 -0.53 -6.40
N ALA A 135 -0.77 -1.84 -6.25
CA ALA A 135 -1.80 -2.77 -5.84
C ALA A 135 -2.25 -2.57 -4.38
N THR A 136 -1.35 -2.13 -3.50
CA THR A 136 -1.59 -2.01 -2.06
C THR A 136 -1.67 -0.59 -1.55
N SER A 137 -1.39 0.41 -2.40
CA SER A 137 -1.38 1.81 -1.98
C SER A 137 -2.79 2.29 -1.62
N VAL A 138 -2.93 2.80 -0.39
CA VAL A 138 -4.19 3.38 0.10
C VAL A 138 -4.56 4.64 -0.68
N VAL A 139 -3.56 5.42 -1.11
CA VAL A 139 -3.76 6.66 -1.86
C VAL A 139 -4.40 6.35 -3.22
N ASP A 140 -3.88 5.35 -3.93
CA ASP A 140 -4.45 4.90 -5.21
C ASP A 140 -5.86 4.32 -5.03
N ALA A 141 -6.05 3.49 -4.00
CA ALA A 141 -7.36 2.92 -3.69
C ALA A 141 -8.40 4.02 -3.40
N GLN A 142 -8.02 5.08 -2.69
CA GLN A 142 -8.88 6.24 -2.43
C GLN A 142 -9.15 7.05 -3.70
N HIS A 143 -8.12 7.28 -4.53
CA HIS A 143 -8.27 7.98 -5.82
C HIS A 143 -9.28 7.24 -6.72
N ARG A 144 -9.09 5.94 -6.93
CA ARG A 144 -10.00 5.10 -7.74
C ARG A 144 -11.43 5.10 -7.19
N ARG A 145 -11.60 5.07 -5.86
CA ARG A 145 -12.93 5.16 -5.23
C ARG A 145 -13.60 6.50 -5.51
N ARG A 146 -12.86 7.61 -5.42
CA ARG A 146 -13.37 8.95 -5.73
C ARG A 146 -13.77 9.08 -7.19
N ASP A 147 -12.93 8.59 -8.11
CA ASP A 147 -13.23 8.61 -9.55
C ASP A 147 -14.48 7.79 -9.87
N ARG A 148 -14.62 6.61 -9.25
CA ARG A 148 -15.81 5.76 -9.40
C ARG A 148 -17.08 6.45 -8.90
N MET A 149 -17.01 7.15 -7.75
CA MET A 149 -18.14 7.92 -7.24
C MET A 149 -18.49 9.10 -8.17
N ALA A 150 -17.49 9.82 -8.68
CA ALA A 150 -17.71 10.90 -9.63
C ALA A 150 -18.35 10.41 -10.94
N ALA A 151 -17.86 9.30 -11.49
CA ALA A 151 -18.44 8.67 -12.67
C ALA A 151 -19.90 8.21 -12.44
N SER A 152 -20.21 7.66 -11.26
CA SER A 152 -21.59 7.31 -10.90
C SER A 152 -22.49 8.54 -10.84
N SER A 153 -22.03 9.63 -10.20
CA SER A 153 -22.82 10.86 -10.11
C SER A 153 -23.10 11.52 -11.47
N LEU A 154 -22.21 11.33 -12.45
CA LEU A 154 -22.41 11.80 -13.82
C LEU A 154 -23.40 10.92 -14.60
N ALA A 155 -23.42 9.61 -14.33
CA ALA A 155 -24.39 8.70 -14.91
C ALA A 155 -25.82 8.97 -14.39
N ASP A 156 -25.95 9.27 -13.09
CA ASP A 156 -27.23 9.64 -12.47
C ASP A 156 -27.72 11.04 -12.92
N ALA A 157 -26.80 11.91 -13.36
CA ALA A 157 -27.12 13.25 -13.88
C ALA A 157 -27.55 13.26 -15.36
N ASN A 158 -27.57 12.12 -16.06
CA ASN A 158 -28.08 12.02 -17.43
C ASN A 158 -29.39 11.20 -17.55
N PRO A 159 -30.52 11.64 -16.95
CA PRO A 159 -31.81 10.95 -17.10
C PRO A 159 -32.58 11.32 -18.38
N LEU A 160 -32.01 12.08 -19.33
CA LEU A 160 -32.75 12.60 -20.50
C LEU A 160 -32.05 12.33 -21.84
N SER A 161 -31.88 11.05 -22.18
CA SER A 161 -31.68 10.65 -23.58
C SER A 161 -32.32 9.30 -23.87
N GLY A 162 -33.65 9.25 -23.90
CA GLY A 162 -34.35 8.02 -24.30
C GLY A 162 -35.84 8.02 -24.02
N GLY A 163 -36.60 8.81 -24.77
CA GLY A 163 -38.06 8.83 -24.69
C GLY A 163 -38.67 9.54 -25.88
N GLY A 164 -38.38 9.06 -27.09
CA GLY A 164 -39.04 9.54 -28.30
C GLY A 164 -40.52 9.19 -28.26
N CYS A 165 -41.38 10.19 -28.07
CA CYS A 165 -42.81 10.08 -28.28
C CYS A 165 -43.09 9.95 -29.78
N GLY A 166 -43.12 8.72 -30.30
CA GLY A 166 -43.67 8.41 -31.62
C GLY A 166 -45.19 8.52 -31.60
N GLY A 167 -45.73 9.67 -32.01
CA GLY A 167 -47.16 9.87 -32.20
C GLY A 167 -47.68 9.10 -33.42
N GLY A 168 -48.30 7.94 -33.19
CA GLY A 168 -49.09 7.23 -34.20
C GLY A 168 -50.45 7.89 -34.38
N GLY A 169 -50.59 8.73 -35.41
CA GLY A 169 -51.87 9.26 -35.85
C GLY A 169 -52.54 8.30 -36.84
N GLY A 170 -53.32 7.35 -36.32
CA GLY A 170 -54.29 6.60 -37.10
C GLY A 170 -55.64 7.32 -37.08
N GLY A 171 -56.04 7.88 -38.21
CA GLY A 171 -57.37 8.46 -38.42
C GLY A 171 -57.95 7.91 -39.72
N GLY A 172 -58.85 6.94 -39.59
CA GLY A 172 -59.69 6.48 -40.69
C GLY A 172 -60.96 7.32 -40.79
N VAL A 173 -61.39 7.56 -42.03
CA VAL A 173 -62.77 7.40 -42.53
C VAL A 173 -62.68 7.08 -44.02
#